data_AF-A0A5T2B8J6-F1
#
_entry.id   AF-A0A5T2B8J6-F1
#
_cell.length_a   1.000
_cell.length_b   1.000
_cell.length_c   1.000
_cell.angle_alpha   90.00
_cell.angle_beta   90.00
_cell.angle_gamma   90.00
#
_symmetry.space_group_name_H-M   'P 1'
#
loop_
_entity.id
_entity.type
_entity.pdbx_description
1 polymer ?
#
loop_
_entity_poly.entity_id
_entity_poly.type
_entity_poly.pdbx_seq_one_letter_code
_entity_poly.pdbx_strand_id
1 'polypeptide(L)'
;MFISFSKNLGNGFRIGTGYNFNNNSSKRDSDREEFVAKVINEVRNLFQEMCNKLNVSRETFEFAVEQDCQIEITDILTENNSKKVSEISDIFSTISELIEKICFSKSLSTQTKEKITDLVFELKKIISTLEFENDLEQRLISLLSEKLQKEEKKIRKMIKKINKKKKKIGCLTYIILFFIFIFIISLITHEDKTSSLENSNIEKKTK
;
A
#
# COMPACT_ATOMS: atom_id res chain seq x y z
N MET A 1 -14.25 8.08 -30.58
CA MET A 1 -13.90 8.00 -32.01
C MET A 1 -12.50 7.43 -32.09
N PHE A 2 -12.25 6.43 -32.92
CA PHE A 2 -10.89 5.92 -33.16
C PHE A 2 -10.63 5.78 -34.65
N ILE A 3 -9.36 5.89 -35.03
CA ILE A 3 -8.87 5.75 -36.40
C ILE A 3 -8.02 4.48 -36.44
N SER A 4 -8.42 3.51 -37.25
CA SER A 4 -7.67 2.27 -37.46
C SER A 4 -7.01 2.24 -38.82
N PHE A 5 -5.77 1.77 -38.85
CA PHE A 5 -5.01 1.52 -40.07
C PHE A 5 -4.88 0.01 -40.24
N SER A 6 -5.31 -0.52 -41.38
CA SER A 6 -5.10 -1.92 -41.73
C SER A 6 -4.45 -2.05 -43.11
N LYS A 7 -3.52 -3.01 -43.22
CA LYS A 7 -2.93 -3.38 -44.51
C LYS A 7 -3.96 -4.15 -45.32
N ASN A 8 -4.14 -3.73 -46.57
CA ASN A 8 -4.94 -4.45 -47.55
C ASN A 8 -4.06 -5.49 -48.27
N LEU A 9 -4.66 -6.58 -48.75
CA LEU A 9 -3.96 -7.68 -49.42
C LEU A 9 -3.22 -7.27 -50.71
N GLY A 10 -3.45 -6.05 -51.22
CA GLY A 10 -2.81 -5.48 -52.41
C GLY A 10 -1.84 -4.33 -52.12
N ASN A 11 -1.05 -4.39 -51.03
CA ASN A 11 -0.05 -3.37 -50.65
C ASN A 11 -0.57 -1.95 -50.35
N GLY A 12 -1.88 -1.71 -50.32
CA GLY A 12 -2.48 -0.44 -49.87
C GLY A 12 -2.81 -0.43 -48.37
N PHE A 13 -3.00 0.76 -47.80
CA PHE A 13 -3.52 0.93 -46.43
C PHE A 13 -4.98 1.39 -46.47
N ARG A 14 -5.82 0.84 -45.59
CA ARG A 14 -7.18 1.32 -45.34
C ARG A 14 -7.21 2.11 -44.05
N ILE A 15 -7.87 3.26 -44.08
CA ILE A 15 -8.14 4.10 -42.91
C ILE A 15 -9.62 3.98 -42.59
N GLY A 16 -9.94 3.39 -41.43
CA GLY A 16 -11.31 3.28 -40.93
C GLY A 16 -11.54 4.25 -39.77
N THR A 17 -12.62 5.02 -39.81
CA THR A 17 -13.06 5.84 -38.68
C THR A 17 -14.25 5.17 -37.99
N GLY A 18 -14.10 4.82 -36.71
CA GLY A 18 -15.14 4.16 -35.92
C GLY A 18 -15.60 4.98 -34.73
N TYR A 19 -16.90 4.90 -34.42
CA TYR A 19 -17.48 5.35 -33.15
C TYR A 19 -17.83 4.12 -32.31
N ASN A 20 -17.22 4.03 -31.12
CA ASN A 20 -17.58 2.98 -30.17
C ASN A 20 -18.74 3.49 -29.32
N PHE A 21 -19.95 2.96 -29.56
CA PHE A 21 -21.19 3.35 -28.87
C PHE A 21 -21.56 2.40 -27.72
N ASN A 22 -20.62 1.60 -27.22
CA ASN A 22 -20.89 0.64 -26.15
C ASN A 22 -20.02 0.95 -24.93
N ASN A 23 -20.66 1.39 -23.83
CA ASN A 23 -20.04 1.64 -22.53
C ASN A 23 -19.94 0.38 -21.65
N ASN A 24 -20.25 -0.80 -22.19
CA ASN A 24 -20.13 -2.05 -21.45
C ASN A 24 -18.65 -2.38 -21.23
N SER A 25 -18.29 -2.68 -19.97
CA SER A 25 -16.94 -3.13 -19.59
C SER A 25 -16.52 -4.31 -20.46
N SER A 26 -15.35 -4.22 -21.09
CA SER A 26 -14.85 -5.34 -21.89
C SER A 26 -14.48 -6.52 -20.98
N LYS A 27 -14.45 -7.75 -21.52
CA LYS A 27 -13.95 -8.92 -20.76
C LYS A 27 -12.56 -8.67 -20.15
N ARG A 28 -11.70 -7.93 -20.87
CA ARG A 28 -10.37 -7.54 -20.40
C ARG A 28 -10.41 -6.58 -19.20
N ASP A 29 -11.40 -5.69 -19.15
CA ASP A 29 -11.60 -4.80 -18.00
C ASP A 29 -12.07 -5.58 -16.78
N SER A 30 -13.01 -6.53 -16.98
CA SER A 30 -13.49 -7.43 -15.91
C SER A 30 -12.37 -8.30 -15.33
N ASP A 31 -11.56 -8.94 -16.18
CA ASP A 31 -10.45 -9.80 -15.73
C ASP A 31 -9.38 -9.00 -14.95
N ARG A 32 -9.15 -7.73 -15.34
CA ARG A 32 -8.24 -6.80 -14.66
C ARG A 32 -8.78 -6.43 -13.28
N GLU A 33 -10.03 -6.02 -13.21
CA GLU A 33 -10.69 -5.62 -11.97
C GLU A 33 -10.77 -6.78 -10.98
N GLU A 34 -11.07 -8.00 -11.47
CA GLU A 34 -11.07 -9.21 -10.66
C GLU A 34 -9.67 -9.52 -10.11
N PHE A 35 -8.64 -9.42 -10.95
CA PHE A 35 -7.26 -9.64 -10.51
C PHE A 35 -6.84 -8.63 -9.44
N VAL A 36 -7.08 -7.34 -9.65
CA VAL A 36 -6.76 -6.29 -8.68
C VAL A 36 -7.53 -6.52 -7.37
N ALA A 37 -8.81 -6.87 -7.44
CA ALA A 37 -9.61 -7.17 -6.25
C ALA A 37 -9.04 -8.36 -5.45
N LYS A 38 -8.59 -9.41 -6.14
CA LYS A 38 -7.94 -10.57 -5.50
C LYS A 38 -6.64 -10.17 -4.80
N VAL A 39 -5.77 -9.42 -5.47
CA VAL A 39 -4.50 -8.94 -4.88
C VAL A 39 -4.76 -8.10 -3.64
N ILE A 40 -5.72 -7.16 -3.71
CA ILE A 40 -6.03 -6.28 -2.58
C ILE A 40 -6.60 -7.07 -1.40
N ASN A 41 -7.45 -8.06 -1.66
CA ASN A 41 -7.96 -8.93 -0.61
C ASN A 41 -6.84 -9.75 0.04
N GLU A 42 -5.92 -10.28 -0.75
CA GLU A 42 -4.79 -11.05 -0.24
C GLU A 42 -3.84 -10.19 0.59
N VAL A 43 -3.47 -9.01 0.09
CA VAL A 43 -2.62 -8.08 0.83
C VAL A 43 -3.28 -7.64 2.14
N ARG A 44 -4.59 -7.40 2.14
CA ARG A 44 -5.34 -7.10 3.37
C ARG A 44 -5.26 -8.26 4.38
N ASN A 45 -5.38 -9.50 3.92
CA ASN A 45 -5.25 -10.67 4.80
C ASN A 45 -3.84 -10.77 5.39
N LEU A 46 -2.82 -10.53 4.58
CA LEU A 46 -1.42 -10.52 5.02
C LEU A 46 -1.14 -9.41 6.03
N PHE A 47 -1.69 -8.21 5.80
CA PHE A 47 -1.57 -7.13 6.78
C PHE A 47 -2.23 -7.49 8.12
N GLN A 48 -3.40 -8.15 8.10
CA GLN A 48 -4.03 -8.65 9.32
C GLN A 48 -3.18 -9.72 10.01
N GLU A 49 -2.58 -10.63 9.24
CA GLU A 49 -1.68 -11.66 9.77
C GLU A 49 -0.44 -11.03 10.43
N MET A 50 0.16 -10.03 9.80
CA MET A 50 1.26 -9.24 10.37
C MET A 50 0.86 -8.60 11.71
N CYS A 51 -0.30 -7.93 11.77
CA CYS A 51 -0.81 -7.33 13.01
C CYS A 51 -0.97 -8.38 14.13
N ASN A 52 -1.52 -9.55 13.79
CA ASN A 52 -1.71 -10.64 14.73
C ASN A 52 -0.35 -11.19 15.22
N LYS A 53 0.62 -11.35 14.34
CA LYS A 53 1.98 -11.79 14.69
C LYS A 53 2.68 -10.82 15.63
N LEU A 54 2.56 -9.52 15.36
CA LEU A 54 3.14 -8.45 16.16
C LEU A 54 2.32 -8.10 17.41
N ASN A 55 1.22 -8.81 17.70
CA ASN A 55 0.36 -8.59 18.86
C ASN A 55 -0.13 -7.13 19.01
N VAL A 56 -0.62 -6.58 17.91
CA VAL A 56 -1.17 -5.22 17.87
C VAL A 56 -2.46 -5.21 17.09
N SER A 57 -3.47 -4.50 17.59
CA SER A 57 -4.75 -4.41 16.91
C SER A 57 -4.62 -3.60 15.62
N ARG A 58 -5.28 -4.09 14.57
CA ARG A 58 -5.37 -3.40 13.28
C ARG A 58 -5.92 -1.98 13.45
N GLU A 59 -6.89 -1.80 14.34
CA GLU A 59 -7.51 -0.50 14.62
C GLU A 59 -6.53 0.51 15.22
N THR A 60 -5.55 0.04 16.00
CA THR A 60 -4.52 0.93 16.57
C THR A 60 -3.57 1.40 15.48
N PHE A 61 -3.17 0.52 14.55
CA PHE A 61 -2.40 0.92 13.37
C PHE A 61 -3.18 1.87 12.46
N GLU A 62 -4.45 1.56 12.16
CA GLU A 62 -5.30 2.43 11.35
C GLU A 62 -5.44 3.82 11.98
N PHE A 63 -5.64 3.89 13.30
CA PHE A 63 -5.69 5.16 14.01
C PHE A 63 -4.35 5.92 13.94
N ALA A 64 -3.21 5.23 14.11
CA ALA A 64 -1.90 5.88 14.03
C ALA A 64 -1.69 6.54 12.66
N VAL A 65 -2.07 5.84 11.58
CA VAL A 65 -2.00 6.34 10.20
C VAL A 65 -3.00 7.48 9.96
N GLU A 66 -4.25 7.37 10.44
CA GLU A 66 -5.25 8.44 10.29
C GLU A 66 -4.84 9.76 10.97
N GLN A 67 -4.03 9.69 12.02
CA GLN A 67 -3.58 10.87 12.75
C GLN A 67 -2.33 11.53 12.14
N ASP A 68 -1.81 11.01 11.03
CA ASP A 68 -0.59 11.48 10.36
C ASP A 68 0.57 11.70 11.35
N CYS A 69 0.61 10.87 12.38
CA CYS A 69 1.68 10.92 13.35
C CYS A 69 2.88 10.26 12.68
N GLN A 70 3.94 11.03 12.43
CA GLN A 70 5.26 10.53 12.08
C GLN A 70 5.78 9.66 13.23
N ILE A 71 5.26 8.43 13.30
CA ILE A 71 5.64 7.39 14.23
C ILE A 71 6.27 6.32 13.35
N GLU A 72 7.59 6.26 13.40
CA GLU A 72 8.33 5.16 12.83
C GLU A 72 8.01 3.92 13.67
N ILE A 73 7.17 3.05 13.12
CA ILE A 73 6.79 1.78 13.76
C ILE A 73 8.05 0.92 14.02
N THR A 74 9.08 1.11 13.21
CA THR A 74 10.42 0.54 13.34
C THR A 74 11.11 0.90 14.65
N ASP A 75 10.81 2.05 15.26
CA ASP A 75 11.42 2.51 16.52
C ASP A 75 10.88 1.78 17.75
N ILE A 76 9.67 1.22 17.65
CA ILE A 76 9.02 0.50 18.74
C ILE A 76 9.04 -1.02 18.56
N LEU A 77 9.68 -1.52 17.51
CA LEU A 77 9.87 -2.94 17.29
C LEU A 77 11.25 -3.37 17.78
N THR A 78 11.42 -4.66 18.07
CA THR A 78 12.75 -5.24 18.20
C THR A 78 13.51 -5.08 16.88
N GLU A 79 14.85 -4.99 16.93
CA GLU A 79 15.68 -4.77 15.73
C GLU A 79 15.40 -5.81 14.61
N ASN A 80 15.15 -7.06 15.00
CA ASN A 80 14.81 -8.15 14.08
C ASN A 80 13.48 -7.92 13.36
N ASN A 81 12.42 -7.57 14.11
CA ASN A 81 11.11 -7.28 13.52
C ASN A 81 11.10 -5.95 12.78
N SER A 82 11.88 -4.95 13.24
CA SER A 82 12.02 -3.64 12.59
C SER A 82 12.49 -3.78 11.14
N LYS A 83 13.56 -4.55 10.89
CA LYS A 83 14.06 -4.83 9.54
C LYS A 83 13.02 -5.53 8.66
N LYS A 84 12.35 -6.55 9.19
CA LYS A 84 11.31 -7.31 8.48
C LYS A 84 10.09 -6.44 8.15
N VAL A 85 9.67 -5.57 9.06
CA VAL A 85 8.54 -4.66 8.85
C VAL A 85 8.89 -3.58 7.83
N SER A 86 10.13 -3.09 7.81
CA SER A 86 10.63 -2.21 6.74
C SER A 86 10.57 -2.91 5.37
N GLU A 87 11.04 -4.15 5.27
CA GLU A 87 10.99 -4.92 4.03
C GLU A 87 9.54 -5.18 3.57
N ILE A 88 8.65 -5.50 4.50
CA ILE A 88 7.21 -5.64 4.23
C ILE A 88 6.62 -4.33 3.69
N SER A 89 6.98 -3.18 4.28
CA SER A 89 6.56 -1.84 3.81
C SER A 89 6.97 -1.59 2.36
N ASP A 90 8.22 -1.88 2.03
CA ASP A 90 8.76 -1.66 0.68
C ASP A 90 8.06 -2.53 -0.37
N ILE A 91 7.79 -3.80 -0.03
CA ILE A 91 7.06 -4.71 -0.92
C ILE A 91 5.62 -4.25 -1.11
N PHE A 92 4.95 -3.86 -0.02
CA PHE A 92 3.62 -3.28 -0.06
C PHE A 92 3.55 -2.04 -0.97
N SER A 93 4.52 -1.13 -0.85
CA SER A 93 4.67 0.05 -1.69
C SER A 93 4.84 -0.32 -3.16
N THR A 94 5.68 -1.32 -3.44
CA THR A 94 5.90 -1.81 -4.81
C THR A 94 4.62 -2.41 -5.42
N ILE A 95 3.86 -3.21 -4.66
CA ILE A 95 2.58 -3.78 -5.12
C ILE A 95 1.60 -2.65 -5.43
N SER A 96 1.51 -1.65 -4.55
CA SER A 96 0.67 -0.47 -4.72
C SER A 96 0.98 0.23 -6.05
N GLU A 97 2.22 0.62 -6.29
CA GLU A 97 2.62 1.27 -7.55
C GLU A 97 2.26 0.44 -8.80
N LEU A 98 2.41 -0.89 -8.73
CA LEU A 98 2.07 -1.77 -9.84
C LEU A 98 0.57 -1.77 -10.12
N ILE A 99 -0.26 -1.79 -9.07
CA ILE A 99 -1.72 -1.67 -9.21
C ILE A 99 -2.10 -0.30 -9.75
N GLU A 100 -1.46 0.79 -9.30
CA GLU A 100 -1.72 2.14 -9.85
C GLU A 100 -1.41 2.19 -11.34
N LYS A 101 -0.26 1.65 -11.75
CA LYS A 101 0.14 1.54 -13.17
C LYS A 101 -0.87 0.71 -13.98
N ILE A 102 -1.40 -0.39 -13.43
CA ILE A 102 -2.47 -1.19 -14.06
C ILE A 102 -3.74 -0.36 -14.24
N CYS A 103 -4.16 0.39 -13.21
CA CYS A 103 -5.36 1.22 -13.24
C CYS A 103 -5.22 2.38 -14.24
N PHE A 104 -4.08 3.09 -14.23
CA PHE A 104 -3.79 4.20 -15.12
C PHE A 104 -3.69 3.75 -16.58
N SER A 105 -2.88 2.72 -16.84
CA SER A 105 -2.67 2.22 -18.21
C SER A 105 -3.85 1.42 -18.75
N LYS A 106 -4.79 1.01 -17.88
CA LYS A 106 -5.87 0.06 -18.16
C LYS A 106 -5.36 -1.27 -18.74
N SER A 107 -4.07 -1.57 -18.57
CA SER A 107 -3.40 -2.74 -19.13
C SER A 107 -2.91 -3.65 -18.01
N LEU A 108 -3.14 -4.95 -18.17
CA LEU A 108 -2.65 -5.98 -17.26
C LEU A 108 -1.87 -7.02 -18.06
N SER A 109 -0.54 -6.88 -18.02
CA SER A 109 0.37 -7.83 -18.67
C SER A 109 0.57 -9.08 -17.82
N THR A 110 0.93 -10.20 -18.46
CA THR A 110 1.30 -11.44 -17.76
C THR A 110 2.50 -11.21 -16.84
N GLN A 111 3.51 -10.47 -17.29
CA GLN A 111 4.69 -10.13 -16.49
C GLN A 111 4.33 -9.34 -15.23
N THR A 112 3.37 -8.40 -15.33
CA THR A 112 2.90 -7.64 -14.16
C THR A 112 2.14 -8.55 -13.18
N LYS A 113 1.33 -9.49 -13.69
CA LYS A 113 0.63 -10.47 -12.83
C LYS A 113 1.63 -11.32 -12.06
N GLU A 114 2.60 -11.91 -12.76
CA GLU A 114 3.66 -12.74 -12.16
C GLU A 114 4.43 -11.95 -11.10
N LYS A 115 4.88 -10.73 -11.43
CA LYS A 115 5.60 -9.88 -10.48
C LYS A 115 4.80 -9.58 -9.21
N ILE A 116 3.51 -9.25 -9.32
CA ILE A 116 2.66 -9.02 -8.15
C ILE A 116 2.48 -10.31 -7.35
N THR A 117 2.29 -11.44 -8.02
CA THR A 117 2.17 -12.75 -7.38
C THR A 117 3.43 -13.11 -6.59
N ASP A 118 4.61 -12.92 -7.17
CA ASP A 118 5.90 -13.18 -6.50
C ASP A 118 6.06 -12.33 -5.24
N LEU A 119 5.77 -11.02 -5.32
CA LEU A 119 5.81 -10.10 -4.18
C LEU A 119 4.83 -10.52 -3.06
N VAL A 120 3.64 -11.02 -3.40
CA VAL A 120 2.68 -11.55 -2.43
C VAL A 120 3.22 -12.81 -1.72
N PHE A 121 3.92 -13.68 -2.43
CA PHE A 121 4.56 -14.85 -1.82
C PHE A 121 5.77 -14.46 -0.97
N GLU A 122 6.52 -13.45 -1.36
CA GLU A 122 7.62 -12.89 -0.57
C GLU A 122 7.10 -12.32 0.76
N LEU A 123 6.01 -11.54 0.73
CA LEU A 123 5.33 -11.07 1.95
C LEU A 123 4.93 -12.22 2.87
N LYS A 124 4.30 -13.27 2.33
CA LYS A 124 3.94 -14.47 3.10
C LYS A 124 5.14 -15.05 3.84
N LYS A 125 6.27 -15.17 3.14
CA LYS A 125 7.50 -15.71 3.70
C LYS A 125 8.01 -14.83 4.83
N ILE A 126 8.11 -13.52 4.64
CA ILE A 126 8.62 -12.59 5.68
C ILE A 126 7.67 -12.59 6.89
N ILE A 127 6.36 -12.43 6.68
CA ILE A 127 5.34 -12.41 7.74
C ILE A 127 5.36 -13.69 8.57
N SER A 128 5.58 -14.84 7.94
CA SER A 128 5.65 -16.13 8.65
C SER A 128 6.79 -16.18 9.68
N THR A 129 7.85 -15.38 9.47
CA THR A 129 9.03 -15.30 10.32
C THR A 129 9.00 -14.14 11.33
N LEU A 130 7.92 -13.36 11.38
CA LEU A 130 7.76 -12.31 12.39
C LEU A 130 7.65 -12.92 13.78
N GLU A 131 8.32 -12.29 14.73
CA GLU A 131 8.30 -12.67 16.13
C GLU A 131 7.24 -11.89 16.89
N PHE A 132 6.72 -12.49 17.95
CA PHE A 132 5.74 -11.85 18.81
C PHE A 132 6.37 -10.67 19.56
N GLU A 133 5.69 -9.52 19.54
CA GLU A 133 6.11 -8.33 20.27
C GLU A 133 5.27 -8.14 21.53
N ASN A 134 5.90 -8.26 22.69
CA ASN A 134 5.25 -7.92 23.95
C ASN A 134 5.00 -6.40 24.01
N ASP A 135 3.82 -6.04 24.53
CA ASP A 135 3.44 -4.65 24.83
C ASP A 135 3.51 -3.66 23.64
N LEU A 136 3.56 -4.12 22.39
CA LEU A 136 3.64 -3.25 21.22
C LEU A 136 2.44 -2.30 21.13
N GLU A 137 1.23 -2.81 21.37
CA GLU A 137 0.02 -1.98 21.37
C GLU A 137 0.07 -0.89 22.45
N GLN A 138 0.64 -1.19 23.62
CA GLN A 138 0.80 -0.21 24.70
C GLN A 138 1.83 0.85 24.32
N ARG A 139 3.01 0.43 23.84
CA ARG A 139 4.08 1.33 23.35
C ARG A 139 3.55 2.29 22.27
N LEU A 140 2.79 1.77 21.31
CA LEU A 140 2.17 2.58 20.25
C LEU A 140 1.16 3.58 20.80
N ILE A 141 0.31 3.18 21.75
CA ILE A 141 -0.65 4.09 22.40
C ILE A 141 0.05 5.19 23.20
N SER A 142 1.13 4.87 23.91
CA SER A 142 1.92 5.86 24.65
C SER A 142 2.57 6.88 23.72
N LEU A 143 3.15 6.43 22.60
CA LEU A 143 3.69 7.34 21.57
C LEU A 143 2.61 8.23 20.95
N LEU A 144 1.45 7.67 20.60
CA LEU A 144 0.32 8.44 20.10
C LEU A 144 -0.18 9.46 21.12
N SER A 145 -0.19 9.09 22.41
CA SER A 145 -0.55 9.98 23.51
C SER A 145 0.40 11.17 23.61
N GLU A 146 1.70 10.92 23.47
CA GLU A 146 2.74 11.95 23.47
C GLU A 146 2.64 12.87 22.25
N LYS A 147 2.67 12.30 21.03
CA LYS A 147 2.61 13.06 19.77
C LYS A 147 1.34 13.90 19.65
N LEU A 148 0.19 13.37 20.06
CA LEU A 148 -1.09 14.07 19.99
C LEU A 148 -1.42 14.92 21.21
N GLN A 149 -0.54 14.95 22.22
CA GLN A 149 -0.73 15.66 23.49
C GLN A 149 -2.09 15.34 24.14
N LYS A 150 -2.46 14.05 24.16
CA LYS A 150 -3.74 13.56 24.68
C LYS A 150 -3.50 12.38 25.59
N GLU A 151 -4.13 12.36 26.76
CA GLU A 151 -4.10 11.18 27.65
C GLU A 151 -4.41 9.87 26.90
N GLU A 152 -3.67 8.81 27.21
CA GLU A 152 -3.88 7.48 26.63
C GLU A 152 -5.33 7.00 26.71
N LYS A 153 -6.04 7.32 27.81
CA LYS A 153 -7.45 6.96 27.98
C LYS A 153 -8.35 7.59 26.91
N LYS A 154 -8.00 8.80 26.44
CA LYS A 154 -8.68 9.47 25.32
C LYS A 154 -8.31 8.81 23.99
N ILE A 155 -7.04 8.48 23.78
CA ILE A 155 -6.57 7.73 22.59
C ILE A 155 -7.31 6.40 22.44
N ARG A 156 -7.36 5.57 23.50
CA ARG A 156 -8.09 4.29 23.51
C ARG A 156 -9.58 4.47 23.20
N LYS A 157 -10.21 5.55 23.68
CA LYS A 157 -11.61 5.86 23.35
C LYS A 157 -11.78 6.24 21.88
N MET A 158 -10.82 6.93 21.27
CA MET A 158 -10.83 7.29 19.85
C MET A 158 -10.67 6.05 18.96
N ILE A 159 -9.71 5.17 19.28
CA ILE A 159 -9.53 3.86 18.61
C ILE A 159 -10.82 3.04 18.67
N LYS A 160 -11.44 2.93 19.86
CA LYS A 160 -12.74 2.23 20.01
C LYS A 160 -13.88 2.85 19.20
N LYS A 161 -13.85 4.15 18.92
CA LYS A 161 -14.85 4.82 18.08
C LYS A 161 -14.67 4.51 16.60
N ILE A 162 -13.43 4.27 16.14
CA ILE A 162 -13.15 3.82 14.76
C ILE A 162 -13.79 2.46 14.53
N ASN A 163 -13.60 1.51 15.45
CA ASN A 163 -14.22 0.19 15.37
C ASN A 163 -15.77 0.26 15.25
N LYS A 164 -16.40 1.25 15.90
CA LYS A 164 -17.87 1.46 15.81
C LYS A 164 -18.31 2.11 14.51
N LYS A 165 -17.46 2.90 13.84
CA LYS A 165 -17.74 3.49 12.52
C LYS A 165 -17.46 2.48 11.40
N LYS A 166 -18.07 1.29 11.45
CA LYS A 166 -18.19 0.43 10.26
C LYS A 166 -19.17 1.06 9.27
N LYS A 167 -18.80 2.17 8.63
CA LYS A 167 -19.50 2.65 7.43
C LYS A 167 -19.30 1.58 6.34
N LYS A 168 -20.39 1.18 5.67
CA LYS A 168 -20.32 0.44 4.41
C LYS A 168 -19.65 1.34 3.36
N ILE A 169 -18.33 1.27 3.31
CA ILE A 169 -17.50 2.00 2.34
C ILE A 169 -17.33 1.05 1.15
N GLY A 170 -17.72 1.51 -0.04
CA GLY A 170 -17.68 0.72 -1.26
C GLY A 170 -16.27 0.24 -1.60
N CYS A 171 -16.17 -0.86 -2.34
CA CYS A 171 -14.91 -1.54 -2.66
C CYS A 171 -13.85 -0.56 -3.22
N LEU A 172 -14.25 0.35 -4.12
CA LEU A 172 -13.36 1.35 -4.75
C LEU A 172 -12.72 2.35 -3.77
N THR A 173 -13.45 2.76 -2.74
CA THR A 173 -12.94 3.65 -1.68
C THR A 173 -11.97 2.94 -0.74
N TYR A 174 -12.12 1.62 -0.56
CA TYR A 174 -11.18 0.79 0.19
C TYR A 174 -9.84 0.64 -0.53
N ILE A 175 -9.87 0.56 -1.86
CA ILE A 175 -8.68 0.56 -2.71
C ILE A 175 -7.93 1.88 -2.51
N ILE A 176 -8.60 3.03 -2.65
CA ILE A 176 -7.97 4.35 -2.48
C ILE A 176 -7.42 4.54 -1.05
N LEU A 177 -8.15 4.13 0.00
CA LEU A 177 -7.66 4.16 1.39
C LEU A 177 -6.47 3.23 1.62
N PHE A 178 -6.47 2.06 1.00
CA PHE A 178 -5.36 1.12 1.04
C PHE A 178 -4.12 1.67 0.32
N PHE A 179 -4.31 2.36 -0.81
CA PHE A 179 -3.25 3.09 -1.51
C PHE A 179 -2.67 4.24 -0.67
N ILE A 180 -3.53 5.01 0.00
CA ILE A 180 -3.12 6.06 0.95
C ILE A 180 -2.40 5.44 2.15
N PHE A 181 -2.89 4.30 2.66
CA PHE A 181 -2.28 3.58 3.77
C PHE A 181 -0.86 3.10 3.42
N ILE A 182 -0.66 2.54 2.22
CA ILE A 182 0.64 2.09 1.73
C ILE A 182 1.57 3.27 1.43
N PHE A 183 1.03 4.35 0.84
CA PHE A 183 1.77 5.59 0.57
C PHE A 183 2.25 6.28 1.85
N ILE A 184 1.46 6.25 2.93
CA ILE A 184 1.85 6.79 4.23
C ILE A 184 2.90 5.91 4.90
N ILE A 185 2.80 4.58 4.84
CA ILE A 185 3.87 3.71 5.36
C ILE A 185 5.17 3.95 4.59
N SER A 186 5.12 4.11 3.26
CA SER A 186 6.28 4.47 2.44
C SER A 186 6.90 5.81 2.85
N LEU A 187 6.10 6.84 3.11
CA LEU A 187 6.58 8.15 3.59
C LEU A 187 7.24 8.07 4.96
N ILE A 188 6.69 7.25 5.87
CA ILE A 188 7.22 7.05 7.22
C ILE A 188 8.55 6.27 7.19
N THR A 189 8.77 5.38 6.21
CA THR A 189 10.02 4.59 6.11
C THR A 189 11.13 5.23 5.26
N HIS A 190 10.88 6.34 4.55
CA HIS A 190 11.82 6.88 3.56
C HIS A 190 12.46 8.26 3.86
N GLU A 191 12.20 8.89 5.01
CA GLU A 191 12.77 10.23 5.27
C GLU A 191 14.31 10.23 5.42
N ASP A 192 14.95 9.06 5.63
CA ASP A 192 16.40 8.96 5.86
C ASP A 192 17.29 8.96 4.59
N LYS A 193 16.72 8.99 3.39
CA LYS A 193 17.52 9.11 2.15
C LYS A 193 17.67 10.55 1.63
N THR A 194 16.95 11.52 2.17
CA THR A 194 17.08 12.92 1.74
C THR A 194 17.96 13.74 2.69
N SER A 195 17.93 13.46 4.00
CA SER A 195 18.78 14.14 4.99
C SER A 195 20.28 13.76 4.88
N SER A 196 20.61 12.53 4.46
CA SER A 196 21.99 12.08 4.28
C SER A 196 22.63 12.54 2.95
N LEU A 197 21.82 12.90 1.96
CA LEU A 197 22.28 13.42 0.66
C LEU A 197 22.49 14.94 0.67
N GLU A 198 21.79 15.67 1.55
CA GLU A 198 22.05 17.11 1.74
C GLU A 198 23.30 17.36 2.60
N ASN A 199 23.54 16.56 3.64
CA ASN A 199 24.73 16.75 4.50
C ASN A 199 26.06 16.32 3.84
N SER A 200 26.04 15.35 2.91
CA SER A 200 27.26 14.96 2.18
C SER A 200 27.66 15.92 1.05
N ASN A 201 26.74 16.80 0.61
CA ASN A 201 27.02 17.83 -0.39
C ASN A 201 27.47 19.17 0.21
N ILE A 202 27.27 19.37 1.52
CA ILE A 202 27.73 20.59 2.22
C ILE A 202 29.19 20.43 2.66
N GLU A 203 29.63 19.25 3.11
CA GLU A 203 31.04 19.03 3.53
C GLU A 203 32.05 19.01 2.38
N LYS A 204 31.61 18.83 1.12
CA LYS A 204 32.50 18.89 -0.05
C LYS A 204 32.69 20.29 -0.64
N LYS A 205 32.04 21.32 -0.10
CA LYS A 205 32.19 22.72 -0.54
C LYS A 205 32.94 23.63 0.46
N THR A 206 33.45 23.09 1.55
CA THR A 206 34.20 23.83 2.58
C THR A 206 35.55 23.21 2.94
N LYS A 207 36.32 22.79 1.92
CA LYS A 207 37.77 22.65 2.02
C LYS A 207 38.45 23.26 0.81
#